data_AF-A0A8X6LE99-F1
#
_entry.id   AF-A0A8X6LE99-F1
#
_cell.length_a   1.000
_cell.length_b   1.000
_cell.length_c   1.000
_cell.angle_alpha   90.00
_cell.angle_beta   90.00
_cell.angle_gamma   90.00
#
_symmetry.space_group_name_H-M   'P 1'
#
loop_
_entity.id
_entity.type
_entity.pdbx_description
1 polymer ?
#
loop_
_entity_poly.entity_id
_entity_poly.type
_entity_poly.pdbx_seq_one_letter_code
_entity_poly.pdbx_strand_id
1 'polypeptide(L)'
;MDENDDGYGYVLAAFVHDLLLSKDAKATIAYIFVDILIFTVWYSMYSQKKNLLILIQFIKSHSDVLKIKRYGLNARVMDAVIFVIFTFPVLLAGTYAYFDYRENKMNRFWTFGHTTQDSKHRILLDFVFLYIYFTVYLEYPCLIAFSLFLLIYNYGKFLLRISENIKITSPITTTEQYVKILSDYNSVEKKIHLLKGTLSIPLLLILSVCFCSQYTALSFGVHGRPSLQHILVTCSNVCTGIVIIFSLALISDTIPEYMLEIKTTAGFLIDNCNYHSLNELEKIMLLKKFKKKETIYLTAGGVVYLKKSFILSAFGAIFTYGLLVLNLK
;
A
#
# COMPACT_ATOMS: atom_id res chain seq x y z
N MET A 1 -3.47 21.75 -47.24
CA MET A 1 -3.87 23.10 -46.84
C MET A 1 -5.37 23.16 -46.95
N ASP A 2 -6.16 23.12 -45.89
CA ASP A 2 -6.00 22.77 -44.48
C ASP A 2 -7.45 22.67 -44.01
N GLU A 3 -7.93 21.48 -43.69
CA GLU A 3 -9.26 21.28 -43.10
C GLU A 3 -9.35 19.83 -42.64
N ASN A 4 -8.97 19.55 -41.38
CA ASN A 4 -9.44 18.42 -40.57
C ASN A 4 -8.74 18.36 -39.20
N ASP A 5 -8.85 19.42 -38.40
CA ASP A 5 -8.41 19.39 -36.98
C ASP A 5 -9.55 19.64 -35.96
N ASP A 6 -10.76 19.96 -36.42
CA ASP A 6 -11.91 20.23 -35.53
C ASP A 6 -12.70 18.98 -35.11
N GLY A 7 -12.40 17.81 -35.70
CA GLY A 7 -13.12 16.56 -35.44
C GLY A 7 -12.85 15.97 -34.06
N TYR A 8 -11.64 16.14 -33.50
CA TYR A 8 -11.27 15.58 -32.20
C TYR A 8 -11.94 16.33 -31.03
N GLY A 9 -12.13 17.64 -31.16
CA GLY A 9 -12.80 18.45 -30.14
C GLY A 9 -14.29 18.12 -30.01
N TYR A 10 -14.96 17.88 -31.13
CA TYR A 10 -16.38 17.50 -31.14
C TYR A 10 -16.64 16.10 -30.60
N VAL A 11 -15.75 15.13 -30.86
CA VAL A 11 -15.87 13.77 -30.31
C VAL A 11 -15.62 13.76 -28.80
N LEU A 12 -14.62 14.52 -28.32
CA LEU A 12 -14.37 14.64 -26.88
C LEU A 12 -15.52 15.35 -26.16
N ALA A 13 -16.07 16.41 -26.78
CA ALA A 13 -17.20 17.17 -26.22
C ALA A 13 -18.50 16.36 -26.23
N ALA A 14 -18.79 15.61 -27.29
CA ALA A 14 -19.95 14.72 -27.36
C ALA A 14 -19.80 13.53 -26.39
N PHE A 15 -18.59 12.98 -26.25
CA PHE A 15 -18.31 11.94 -25.27
C PHE A 15 -18.52 12.45 -23.84
N VAL A 16 -18.00 13.62 -23.49
CA VAL A 16 -18.20 14.25 -22.17
C VAL A 16 -19.68 14.59 -21.93
N HIS A 17 -20.39 15.05 -22.95
CA HIS A 17 -21.81 15.41 -22.87
C HIS A 17 -22.72 14.17 -22.66
N ASP A 18 -22.49 13.07 -23.38
CA ASP A 18 -23.22 11.80 -23.16
C ASP A 18 -22.81 11.09 -21.86
N LEU A 19 -21.55 11.22 -21.44
CA LEU A 19 -21.07 10.72 -20.14
C LEU A 19 -21.79 11.41 -18.98
N LEU A 20 -22.02 12.73 -19.10
CA LEU A 20 -22.68 13.57 -18.08
C LEU A 20 -24.19 13.33 -17.99
N LEU A 21 -24.84 12.88 -19.07
CA LEU A 21 -26.29 12.64 -19.13
C LEU A 21 -26.72 11.24 -18.68
N SER A 22 -25.81 10.27 -18.59
CA SER A 22 -26.14 8.90 -18.19
C SER A 22 -26.31 8.75 -16.67
N LYS A 23 -27.16 7.81 -16.22
CA LYS A 23 -27.21 7.36 -14.81
C LYS A 23 -25.85 6.84 -14.30
N ASP A 24 -24.91 6.57 -15.21
CA ASP A 24 -23.56 6.11 -14.98
C ASP A 24 -22.54 7.25 -14.82
N ALA A 25 -22.94 8.53 -15.02
CA ALA A 25 -22.06 9.70 -14.88
C ALA A 25 -21.31 9.74 -13.54
N LYS A 26 -22.00 9.42 -12.45
CA LYS A 26 -21.42 9.40 -11.09
C LYS A 26 -20.34 8.34 -10.95
N ALA A 27 -20.57 7.16 -11.53
CA ALA A 27 -19.59 6.09 -11.53
C ALA A 27 -18.38 6.46 -12.37
N THR A 28 -18.60 7.02 -13.55
CA THR A 28 -17.50 7.41 -14.42
C THR A 28 -16.64 8.52 -13.83
N ILE A 29 -17.26 9.52 -13.17
CA ILE A 29 -16.53 10.55 -12.41
C ILE A 29 -15.68 9.90 -11.31
N ALA A 30 -16.21 8.90 -10.61
CA ALA A 30 -15.47 8.19 -9.57
C ALA A 30 -14.28 7.39 -10.14
N TYR A 31 -14.44 6.74 -11.29
CA TYR A 31 -13.33 6.05 -11.97
C TYR A 31 -12.25 7.02 -12.46
N ILE A 32 -12.63 8.12 -13.11
CA ILE A 32 -11.69 9.19 -13.52
C ILE A 32 -10.92 9.72 -12.31
N PHE A 33 -11.61 9.92 -11.18
CA PHE A 33 -10.96 10.37 -9.96
C PHE A 33 -9.96 9.35 -9.42
N VAL A 34 -10.29 8.05 -9.44
CA VAL A 34 -9.36 6.98 -9.07
C VAL A 34 -8.16 6.93 -10.00
N ASP A 35 -8.35 7.10 -11.31
CA ASP A 35 -7.24 7.15 -12.28
C ASP A 35 -6.30 8.32 -11.98
N ILE A 36 -6.84 9.52 -11.77
CA ILE A 36 -6.05 10.70 -11.37
C ILE A 36 -5.27 10.41 -10.08
N LEU A 37 -5.88 9.76 -9.09
CA LEU A 37 -5.20 9.37 -7.86
C LEU A 37 -4.06 8.38 -8.13
N ILE A 38 -4.27 7.33 -8.94
CA ILE A 38 -3.23 6.35 -9.28
C ILE A 38 -2.04 7.02 -9.98
N PHE A 39 -2.30 7.91 -10.95
CA PHE A 39 -1.26 8.73 -11.57
C PHE A 39 -0.53 9.62 -10.56
N THR A 40 -1.27 10.19 -9.61
CA THR A 40 -0.69 10.99 -8.53
C THR A 40 0.17 10.15 -7.59
N VAL A 41 -0.23 8.90 -7.28
CA VAL A 41 0.59 7.95 -6.49
C VAL A 41 1.90 7.69 -7.23
N TRP A 42 1.84 7.40 -8.53
CA TRP A 42 3.04 7.15 -9.34
C TRP A 42 3.97 8.35 -9.35
N TYR A 43 3.44 9.54 -9.59
CA TYR A 43 4.21 10.79 -9.55
C TYR A 43 4.82 11.05 -8.17
N SER A 44 4.07 10.78 -7.09
CA SER A 44 4.54 10.92 -5.72
C SER A 44 5.73 9.99 -5.43
N MET A 45 5.63 8.72 -5.84
CA MET A 45 6.73 7.76 -5.71
C MET A 45 7.95 8.18 -6.54
N TYR A 46 7.73 8.70 -7.75
CA TYR A 46 8.80 9.21 -8.61
C TYR A 46 9.51 10.43 -8.01
N SER A 47 8.74 11.39 -7.47
CA SER A 47 9.28 12.57 -6.77
C SER A 47 10.17 12.17 -5.59
N GLN A 48 9.80 11.10 -4.88
CA GLN A 48 10.52 10.58 -3.73
C GLN A 48 11.69 9.63 -4.08
N LYS A 49 11.99 9.41 -5.36
CA LYS A 49 13.01 8.45 -5.84
C LYS A 49 14.36 8.61 -5.14
N LYS A 50 14.84 9.85 -4.97
CA LYS A 50 16.14 10.10 -4.31
C LYS A 50 16.17 9.60 -2.86
N ASN A 51 15.11 9.89 -2.10
CA ASN A 51 14.98 9.46 -0.70
C ASN A 51 14.81 7.94 -0.60
N LEU A 52 14.01 7.36 -1.49
CA LEU A 52 13.83 5.90 -1.58
C LEU A 52 15.16 5.19 -1.87
N LEU A 53 15.98 5.72 -2.78
CA LEU A 53 17.30 5.16 -3.06
C LEU A 53 18.22 5.18 -1.83
N ILE A 54 18.21 6.27 -1.05
CA ILE A 54 18.98 6.37 0.20
C ILE A 54 18.52 5.31 1.21
N LEU A 55 17.22 5.09 1.33
CA LEU A 55 16.65 4.08 2.22
C LEU A 55 17.03 2.66 1.77
N ILE A 56 16.91 2.36 0.47
CA ILE A 56 17.26 1.05 -0.10
C ILE A 56 18.75 0.76 0.04
N GLN A 57 19.63 1.73 -0.24
CA GLN A 57 21.07 1.60 -0.07
C GLN A 57 21.45 1.35 1.40
N PHE A 58 20.75 1.99 2.34
CA PHE A 58 20.92 1.73 3.76
C PHE A 58 20.55 0.28 4.11
N ILE A 59 19.40 -0.20 3.63
CA ILE A 59 18.98 -1.60 3.84
C ILE A 59 20.03 -2.56 3.30
N LYS A 60 20.51 -2.35 2.07
CA LYS A 60 21.50 -3.22 1.43
C LYS A 60 22.81 -3.25 2.22
N SER A 61 23.39 -2.09 2.51
CA SER A 61 24.67 -1.98 3.25
C SER A 61 24.61 -2.57 4.66
N HIS A 62 23.49 -2.41 5.37
CA HIS A 62 23.36 -2.88 6.75
C HIS A 62 22.83 -4.31 6.86
N SER A 63 22.25 -4.87 5.79
CA SER A 63 21.78 -6.27 5.78
C SER A 63 22.92 -7.28 5.92
N ASP A 64 24.08 -6.99 5.31
CA ASP A 64 25.28 -7.82 5.38
C ASP A 64 25.96 -7.72 6.75
N VAL A 65 26.09 -6.49 7.27
CA VAL A 65 26.72 -6.20 8.58
C VAL A 65 25.94 -6.83 9.72
N LEU A 66 24.61 -6.72 9.67
CA LEU A 66 23.77 -7.24 10.71
C LEU A 66 23.56 -8.74 10.59
N LYS A 67 24.27 -9.52 9.75
CA LYS A 67 24.06 -10.98 9.56
C LYS A 67 22.57 -11.33 9.63
N ILE A 68 21.73 -10.57 8.94
CA ILE A 68 20.31 -10.85 8.86
C ILE A 68 20.22 -12.16 8.07
N LYS A 69 20.41 -13.30 8.75
CA LYS A 69 20.07 -14.61 8.20
C LYS A 69 18.68 -14.43 7.62
N ARG A 70 18.47 -14.93 6.40
CA ARG A 70 17.25 -14.90 5.59
C ARG A 70 16.01 -15.53 6.28
N TYR A 71 15.90 -15.49 7.61
CA TYR A 71 14.69 -15.77 8.39
C TYR A 71 13.77 -14.55 8.44
N GLY A 72 13.44 -13.95 7.31
CA GLY A 72 12.39 -12.92 7.24
C GLY A 72 11.85 -12.90 5.83
N LEU A 73 10.54 -13.09 5.71
CA LEU A 73 9.78 -13.49 4.51
C LEU A 73 10.61 -14.37 3.55
N ASN A 74 10.36 -15.67 3.52
CA ASN A 74 11.01 -16.57 2.56
C ASN A 74 11.01 -15.92 1.16
N ALA A 75 12.16 -15.84 0.49
CA ALA A 75 12.25 -15.25 -0.85
C ALA A 75 11.19 -15.83 -1.79
N ARG A 76 10.94 -17.14 -1.66
CA ARG A 76 9.86 -17.87 -2.34
C ARG A 76 8.46 -17.29 -2.11
N VAL A 77 8.17 -16.77 -0.91
CA VAL A 77 6.89 -16.12 -0.60
C VAL A 77 6.79 -14.76 -1.29
N MET A 78 7.88 -13.98 -1.31
CA MET A 78 7.91 -12.72 -2.06
C MET A 78 7.74 -12.96 -3.56
N ASP A 79 8.46 -13.94 -4.12
CA ASP A 79 8.35 -14.33 -5.52
C ASP A 79 6.95 -14.83 -5.85
N ALA A 80 6.33 -15.62 -4.94
CA ALA A 80 4.96 -16.08 -5.10
C ALA A 80 3.94 -14.92 -5.08
N VAL A 81 4.11 -13.94 -4.19
CA VAL A 81 3.22 -12.76 -4.15
C VAL A 81 3.35 -11.95 -5.43
N ILE A 82 4.57 -11.70 -5.90
CA ILE A 82 4.81 -11.00 -7.17
C ILE A 82 4.17 -11.77 -8.33
N PHE A 83 4.37 -13.09 -8.38
CA PHE A 83 3.76 -13.95 -9.39
C PHE A 83 2.23 -13.86 -9.37
N VAL A 84 1.61 -13.88 -8.18
CA VAL A 84 0.15 -13.70 -8.04
C VAL A 84 -0.27 -12.32 -8.55
N ILE A 85 0.44 -11.24 -8.22
CA ILE A 85 0.11 -9.89 -8.69
C ILE A 85 0.12 -9.79 -10.22
N PHE A 86 1.05 -10.45 -10.91
CA PHE A 86 1.12 -10.43 -12.38
C PHE A 86 0.14 -11.40 -13.05
N THR A 87 -0.14 -12.56 -12.44
CA THR A 87 -1.03 -13.57 -13.04
C THR A 87 -2.51 -13.25 -12.83
N PHE A 88 -2.87 -12.59 -11.72
CA PHE A 88 -4.25 -12.33 -11.37
C PHE A 88 -4.99 -11.40 -12.36
N PRO A 89 -4.40 -10.28 -12.88
CA PRO A 89 -5.01 -9.47 -13.94
C PRO A 89 -5.29 -10.26 -15.21
N VAL A 90 -4.38 -11.15 -15.62
CA VAL A 90 -4.53 -12.00 -16.81
C VAL A 90 -5.70 -12.97 -16.64
N LEU A 91 -5.80 -13.61 -15.46
CA LEU A 91 -6.89 -14.52 -15.14
C LEU A 91 -8.24 -13.79 -15.07
N LEU A 92 -8.29 -12.60 -14.49
CA LEU A 92 -9.50 -11.77 -14.44
C LEU A 92 -9.94 -11.29 -15.83
N ALA A 93 -9.01 -10.81 -16.67
CA ALA A 93 -9.30 -10.41 -18.04
C ALA A 93 -9.84 -11.60 -18.87
N GLY A 94 -9.21 -12.77 -18.74
CA GLY A 94 -9.63 -13.99 -19.44
C GLY A 94 -11.00 -14.48 -19.00
N THR A 95 -11.27 -14.51 -17.69
CA THR A 95 -12.58 -14.90 -17.16
C THR A 95 -13.68 -13.92 -17.57
N TYR A 96 -13.41 -12.61 -17.52
CA TYR A 96 -14.35 -11.59 -17.98
C TYR A 96 -14.68 -11.77 -19.47
N ALA A 97 -13.66 -11.85 -20.33
CA ALA A 97 -13.85 -12.03 -21.77
C ALA A 97 -14.61 -13.32 -22.10
N TYR A 98 -14.37 -14.40 -21.36
CA TYR A 98 -15.11 -15.65 -21.50
C TYR A 98 -16.60 -15.50 -21.12
N PHE A 99 -16.91 -14.81 -20.02
CA PHE A 99 -18.29 -14.56 -19.61
C PHE A 99 -19.02 -13.62 -20.58
N ASP A 100 -18.34 -12.60 -21.11
CA ASP A 100 -18.90 -11.70 -22.13
C ASP A 100 -19.25 -12.42 -23.42
N TYR A 101 -18.34 -13.25 -23.91
CA TYR A 101 -18.61 -14.13 -25.05
C TYR A 101 -19.81 -15.05 -24.81
N ARG A 102 -19.93 -15.63 -23.60
CA ARG A 102 -21.00 -16.57 -23.26
C ARG A 102 -22.37 -15.91 -23.09
N GLU A 103 -22.44 -14.72 -22.50
CA GLU A 103 -23.72 -14.04 -22.25
C GLU A 103 -24.34 -13.42 -23.51
N ASN A 104 -23.61 -13.35 -24.65
CA ASN A 104 -24.08 -12.76 -25.91
C ASN A 104 -24.67 -11.34 -25.73
N LYS A 105 -24.37 -10.66 -24.62
CA LYS A 105 -24.67 -9.26 -24.38
C LYS A 105 -23.66 -8.43 -25.13
N MET A 106 -23.73 -8.50 -26.47
CA MET A 106 -23.07 -7.54 -27.32
C MET A 106 -23.62 -6.16 -26.97
N ASN A 107 -22.89 -5.40 -26.14
CA ASN A 107 -23.03 -3.95 -26.15
C ASN A 107 -22.77 -3.52 -27.60
N ARG A 108 -23.85 -3.13 -28.28
CA ARG A 108 -23.89 -2.74 -29.70
C ARG A 108 -23.19 -1.41 -29.96
N PHE A 109 -22.69 -0.75 -28.93
CA PHE A 109 -21.99 0.51 -29.01
C PHE A 109 -20.56 0.30 -28.53
N TRP A 110 -19.71 -0.09 -29.48
CA TRP A 110 -18.26 -0.01 -29.30
C TRP A 110 -17.81 1.45 -29.35
N THR A 111 -16.70 1.74 -28.68
CA THR A 111 -16.13 3.05 -28.32
C THR A 111 -15.81 3.99 -29.50
N PHE A 112 -16.07 3.58 -30.73
CA PHE A 112 -15.89 4.39 -31.95
C PHE A 112 -17.00 4.15 -33.00
N GLY A 113 -18.16 3.59 -32.62
CA GLY A 113 -19.29 3.37 -33.53
C GLY A 113 -19.08 2.32 -34.64
N HIS A 114 -17.92 1.65 -34.68
CA HIS A 114 -17.62 0.63 -35.68
C HIS A 114 -17.98 -0.79 -35.19
N THR A 115 -18.88 -1.44 -35.92
CA THR A 115 -19.19 -2.86 -35.77
C THR A 115 -18.16 -3.69 -36.54
N THR A 116 -17.17 -4.22 -35.84
CA THR A 116 -16.32 -5.28 -36.40
C THR A 116 -17.16 -6.55 -36.57
N GLN A 117 -17.30 -7.03 -37.82
CA GLN A 117 -18.07 -8.24 -38.13
C GLN A 117 -17.40 -9.54 -37.63
N ASP A 118 -16.10 -9.50 -37.36
CA ASP A 118 -15.33 -10.68 -36.95
C ASP A 118 -15.35 -10.91 -35.44
N SER A 119 -16.02 -11.99 -35.02
CA SER A 119 -16.16 -12.39 -33.62
C SER A 119 -14.82 -12.67 -32.92
N LYS A 120 -13.81 -13.17 -33.64
CA LYS A 120 -12.48 -13.47 -33.07
C LYS A 120 -11.67 -12.22 -32.74
N HIS A 121 -11.68 -11.22 -33.64
CA HIS A 121 -10.97 -9.95 -33.44
C HIS A 121 -11.57 -9.18 -32.26
N ARG A 122 -12.89 -9.25 -32.07
CA ARG A 122 -13.58 -8.60 -30.96
C ARG A 122 -13.17 -9.14 -29.59
N ILE A 123 -13.17 -10.47 -29.41
CA ILE A 123 -12.76 -11.11 -28.14
C ILE A 123 -11.32 -10.74 -27.77
N LEU A 124 -10.42 -10.70 -28.76
CA LEU A 124 -9.02 -10.36 -28.53
C LEU A 124 -8.87 -8.90 -28.08
N LEU A 125 -9.59 -7.96 -28.70
CA LEU A 125 -9.58 -6.56 -28.28
C LEU A 125 -10.20 -6.38 -26.89
N ASP A 126 -11.33 -7.02 -26.59
CA ASP A 126 -11.95 -6.98 -25.26
C ASP A 126 -10.98 -7.48 -24.18
N PHE A 127 -10.31 -8.60 -24.44
CA PHE A 127 -9.28 -9.11 -23.54
C PHE A 127 -8.14 -8.10 -23.31
N VAL A 128 -7.63 -7.46 -24.37
CA VAL A 128 -6.55 -6.46 -24.26
C VAL A 128 -6.99 -5.24 -23.46
N PHE A 129 -8.18 -4.69 -23.71
CA PHE A 129 -8.70 -3.53 -22.97
C PHE A 129 -8.95 -3.87 -21.49
N LEU A 130 -9.53 -5.03 -21.21
CA LEU A 130 -9.76 -5.49 -19.83
C LEU A 130 -8.46 -5.78 -19.11
N TYR A 131 -7.46 -6.33 -19.81
CA TYR A 131 -6.13 -6.53 -19.25
C TYR A 131 -5.50 -5.18 -18.87
N ILE A 132 -5.52 -4.19 -19.77
CA ILE A 132 -5.02 -2.83 -19.46
C ILE A 132 -5.76 -2.26 -18.24
N TYR A 133 -7.09 -2.42 -18.19
CA TYR A 133 -7.90 -1.98 -17.05
C TYR A 133 -7.44 -2.65 -15.74
N PHE A 134 -7.35 -3.98 -15.69
CA PHE A 134 -6.92 -4.69 -14.48
C PHE A 134 -5.46 -4.40 -14.11
N THR A 135 -4.59 -4.15 -15.08
CA THR A 135 -3.22 -3.72 -14.81
C THR A 135 -3.20 -2.36 -14.11
N VAL A 136 -3.97 -1.37 -14.60
CA VAL A 136 -4.07 -0.04 -13.97
C VAL A 136 -4.69 -0.10 -12.57
N TYR A 137 -5.81 -0.81 -12.42
CA TYR A 137 -6.60 -0.78 -11.18
C TYR A 137 -6.19 -1.79 -10.11
N LEU A 138 -5.51 -2.88 -10.49
CA LEU A 138 -5.14 -3.96 -9.57
C LEU A 138 -3.63 -4.12 -9.48
N GLU A 139 -2.97 -4.35 -10.60
CA GLU A 139 -1.53 -4.67 -10.63
C GLU A 139 -0.68 -3.52 -10.09
N TYR A 140 -0.83 -2.30 -10.63
CA TYR A 140 -0.04 -1.15 -10.21
C TYR A 140 -0.23 -0.78 -8.72
N PRO A 141 -1.46 -0.61 -8.20
CA PRO A 141 -1.67 -0.37 -6.77
C PRO A 141 -1.09 -1.48 -5.88
N CYS A 142 -1.21 -2.75 -6.28
CA CYS A 142 -0.63 -3.87 -5.55
C CYS A 142 0.90 -3.81 -5.53
N LEU A 143 1.55 -3.53 -6.66
CA LEU A 143 3.01 -3.41 -6.74
C LEU A 143 3.53 -2.26 -5.86
N ILE A 144 2.83 -1.12 -5.87
CA ILE A 144 3.19 0.03 -5.03
C ILE A 144 3.01 -0.31 -3.56
N ALA A 145 1.84 -0.84 -3.18
CA ALA A 145 1.56 -1.25 -1.80
C ALA A 145 2.55 -2.31 -1.30
N PHE A 146 2.89 -3.30 -2.13
CA PHE A 146 3.86 -4.33 -1.82
C PHE A 146 5.27 -3.75 -1.64
N SER A 147 5.67 -2.80 -2.50
CA SER A 147 6.95 -2.10 -2.36
C SER A 147 7.04 -1.31 -1.05
N LEU A 148 5.97 -0.60 -0.69
CA LEU A 148 5.86 0.11 0.59
C LEU A 148 5.91 -0.86 1.77
N PHE A 149 5.17 -1.96 1.68
CA PHE A 149 5.17 -3.04 2.68
C PHE A 149 6.58 -3.58 2.93
N LEU A 150 7.33 -3.92 1.88
CA LEU A 150 8.69 -4.44 2.00
C LEU A 150 9.63 -3.43 2.65
N LEU A 151 9.51 -2.14 2.30
CA LEU A 151 10.34 -1.10 2.88
C LEU A 151 10.09 -0.98 4.39
N ILE A 152 8.82 -0.89 4.80
CA ILE A 152 8.42 -0.80 6.21
C ILE A 152 8.84 -2.05 6.98
N TYR A 153 8.59 -3.24 6.42
CA TYR A 153 8.95 -4.52 7.03
C TYR A 153 10.44 -4.61 7.34
N ASN A 154 11.31 -4.21 6.40
CA ASN A 154 12.75 -4.26 6.59
C ASN A 154 13.22 -3.32 7.72
N TYR A 155 12.65 -2.11 7.82
CA TYR A 155 12.94 -1.22 8.94
C TYR A 155 12.44 -1.74 10.28
N GLY A 156 11.26 -2.37 10.31
CA GLY A 156 10.78 -3.10 11.49
C GLY A 156 11.75 -4.21 11.91
N LYS A 157 12.28 -4.99 10.95
CA LYS A 157 13.25 -6.06 11.22
C LYS A 157 14.57 -5.55 11.81
N PHE A 158 15.05 -4.38 11.35
CA PHE A 158 16.23 -3.74 11.96
C PHE A 158 16.00 -3.41 13.44
N LEU A 159 14.82 -2.88 13.78
CA LEU A 159 14.47 -2.58 15.17
C LEU A 159 14.34 -3.86 16.02
N LEU A 160 13.66 -4.89 15.51
CA LEU A 160 13.54 -6.17 16.21
C LEU A 160 14.93 -6.74 16.56
N ARG A 161 15.88 -6.69 15.63
CA ARG A 161 17.22 -7.18 15.89
C ARG A 161 17.98 -6.36 16.94
N ILE A 162 17.78 -5.05 16.95
CA ILE A 162 18.34 -4.19 18.01
C ILE A 162 17.73 -4.57 19.37
N SER A 163 16.42 -4.81 19.42
CA SER A 163 15.72 -5.33 20.61
C SER A 163 16.34 -6.64 21.11
N GLU A 164 16.51 -7.62 20.22
CA GLU A 164 17.16 -8.90 20.53
C GLU A 164 18.61 -8.73 21.02
N ASN A 165 19.39 -7.88 20.35
CA ASN A 165 20.77 -7.60 20.75
C ASN A 165 20.82 -7.02 22.16
N ILE A 166 19.94 -6.08 22.52
CA ILE A 166 19.89 -5.51 23.87
C ILE A 166 19.58 -6.60 24.91
N LYS A 167 18.64 -7.51 24.61
CA LYS A 167 18.28 -8.62 25.51
C LYS A 167 19.44 -9.61 25.73
N ILE A 168 20.15 -9.98 24.67
CA ILE A 168 21.26 -10.95 24.75
C ILE A 168 22.47 -10.36 25.49
N THR A 169 22.67 -9.04 25.38
CA THR A 169 23.85 -8.31 25.84
C THR A 169 23.85 -8.07 27.37
N SER A 170 22.87 -8.55 28.13
CA SER A 170 22.45 -7.86 29.36
C SER A 170 22.90 -8.38 30.75
N PRO A 171 24.04 -9.07 30.90
CA PRO A 171 24.87 -8.72 32.08
C PRO A 171 26.40 -8.75 31.89
N ILE A 172 26.92 -9.35 30.82
CA ILE A 172 28.35 -9.74 30.73
C ILE A 172 29.17 -8.76 29.84
N THR A 173 28.51 -7.82 29.19
CA THR A 173 29.10 -7.08 28.06
C THR A 173 29.72 -5.74 28.45
N THR A 174 30.68 -5.31 27.62
CA THR A 174 31.42 -4.05 27.80
C THR A 174 30.59 -2.85 27.38
N THR A 175 30.87 -1.69 27.99
CA THR A 175 30.25 -0.40 27.63
C THR A 175 30.35 -0.12 26.12
N GLU A 176 31.45 -0.54 25.48
CA GLU A 176 31.68 -0.41 24.04
C GLU A 176 30.59 -1.08 23.18
N GLN A 177 30.07 -2.24 23.60
CA GLN A 177 29.00 -2.92 22.87
C GLN A 177 27.69 -2.13 22.94
N TYR A 178 27.37 -1.56 24.09
CA TYR A 178 26.21 -0.67 24.24
C TYR A 178 26.35 0.61 23.42
N VAL A 179 27.56 1.19 23.34
CA VAL A 179 27.83 2.35 22.48
C VAL A 179 27.58 2.01 21.01
N LYS A 180 28.03 0.82 20.56
CA LYS A 180 27.79 0.35 19.19
C LYS A 180 26.30 0.15 18.91
N ILE A 181 25.58 -0.56 19.78
CA ILE A 181 24.13 -0.80 19.62
C ILE A 181 23.36 0.53 19.61
N LEU A 182 23.76 1.50 20.45
CA LEU A 182 23.12 2.82 20.49
C LEU A 182 23.40 3.61 19.20
N SER A 183 24.62 3.54 18.68
CA SER A 183 24.97 4.14 17.39
C SER A 183 24.14 3.56 16.24
N ASP A 184 24.02 2.24 16.18
CA ASP A 184 23.20 1.53 15.19
C ASP A 184 21.73 1.94 15.31
N TYR A 185 21.20 2.02 16.54
CA TYR A 185 19.84 2.48 16.80
C TYR A 185 19.62 3.95 16.40
N ASN A 186 20.56 4.86 16.69
CA ASN A 186 20.50 6.25 16.23
C ASN A 186 20.49 6.34 14.70
N SER A 187 21.26 5.50 14.02
CA SER A 187 21.32 5.43 12.57
C SER A 187 19.99 4.98 11.98
N VAL A 188 19.44 3.87 12.50
CA VAL A 188 18.14 3.32 12.08
C VAL A 188 17.01 4.32 12.36
N GLU A 189 16.97 4.96 13.53
CA GLU A 189 15.96 5.95 13.89
C GLU A 189 15.94 7.14 12.92
N LYS A 190 17.11 7.69 12.57
CA LYS A 190 17.21 8.77 11.57
C LYS A 190 16.62 8.35 10.22
N LYS A 191 16.83 7.09 9.82
CA LYS A 191 16.26 6.54 8.58
C LYS A 191 14.76 6.26 8.70
N ILE A 192 14.25 5.90 9.88
CA ILE A 192 12.81 5.77 10.12
C ILE A 192 12.11 7.13 10.05
N HIS A 193 12.73 8.20 10.56
CA HIS A 193 12.22 9.56 10.36
C HIS A 193 12.16 9.94 8.88
N LEU A 194 13.22 9.64 8.13
CA LEU A 194 13.24 9.85 6.67
C LEU A 194 12.13 9.02 5.99
N LEU A 195 12.00 7.73 6.35
CA LEU A 195 10.96 6.82 5.87
C LEU A 195 9.56 7.40 6.11
N LYS A 196 9.27 7.88 7.33
CA LYS A 196 8.00 8.54 7.67
C LYS A 196 7.71 9.72 6.76
N GLY A 197 8.69 10.61 6.56
CA GLY A 197 8.54 11.78 5.69
C GLY A 197 8.32 11.40 4.23
N THR A 198 9.12 10.45 3.72
CA THR A 198 9.08 9.99 2.33
C THR A 198 7.78 9.25 2.00
N LEU A 199 7.29 8.40 2.90
CA LEU A 199 6.11 7.57 2.64
C LEU A 199 4.79 8.23 2.99
N SER A 200 4.78 9.36 3.69
CA SER A 200 3.56 10.00 4.18
C SER A 200 2.54 10.28 3.07
N ILE A 201 2.97 10.88 1.96
CA ILE A 201 2.09 11.21 0.83
C ILE A 201 1.70 9.96 0.02
N PRO A 202 2.65 9.08 -0.39
CA PRO A 202 2.29 7.83 -1.06
C PRO A 202 1.29 6.96 -0.29
N LEU A 203 1.46 6.86 1.04
CA LEU A 203 0.54 6.12 1.91
C LEU A 203 -0.85 6.75 1.95
N LEU A 204 -0.95 8.09 1.98
CA LEU A 204 -2.25 8.75 1.91
C LEU A 204 -2.95 8.46 0.60
N LEU A 205 -2.23 8.62 -0.52
CA LEU A 205 -2.82 8.46 -1.85
C LEU A 205 -3.27 7.02 -2.10
N ILE A 206 -2.46 6.01 -1.74
CA ILE A 206 -2.85 4.60 -1.93
C ILE A 206 -4.03 4.21 -1.04
N LEU A 207 -4.11 4.72 0.20
CA LEU A 207 -5.25 4.49 1.07
C LEU A 207 -6.51 5.17 0.53
N SER A 208 -6.39 6.40 0.01
CA SER A 208 -7.50 7.08 -0.66
C SER A 208 -8.02 6.29 -1.85
N VAL A 209 -7.13 5.74 -2.69
CA VAL A 209 -7.52 4.84 -3.80
C VAL A 209 -8.31 3.64 -3.27
N CYS A 210 -7.83 2.99 -2.21
CA CYS A 210 -8.50 1.83 -1.61
C CYS A 210 -9.86 2.16 -1.00
N PHE A 211 -10.00 3.31 -0.32
CA PHE A 211 -11.29 3.75 0.21
C PHE A 211 -12.26 4.13 -0.91
N CYS A 212 -11.80 4.87 -1.91
CA CYS A 212 -12.61 5.22 -3.07
C CYS A 212 -13.14 3.97 -3.78
N SER A 213 -12.29 2.95 -4.01
CA SER A 213 -12.72 1.71 -4.64
C SER A 213 -13.73 0.91 -3.79
N GLN A 214 -13.63 0.96 -2.47
CA GLN A 214 -14.61 0.35 -1.56
C GLN A 214 -15.94 1.12 -1.55
N TYR A 215 -15.90 2.45 -1.57
CA TYR A 215 -17.11 3.26 -1.60
C TYR A 215 -17.86 3.15 -2.94
N THR A 216 -17.14 3.09 -4.07
CA THR A 216 -17.77 2.85 -5.38
C THR A 216 -18.44 1.49 -5.40
N ALA A 217 -17.75 0.45 -4.90
CA ALA A 217 -18.30 -0.90 -4.80
C ALA A 217 -19.58 -0.97 -3.94
N LEU A 218 -19.58 -0.30 -2.79
CA LEU A 218 -20.78 -0.21 -1.93
C LEU A 218 -21.93 0.49 -2.65
N SER A 219 -21.66 1.63 -3.30
CA SER A 219 -22.67 2.38 -4.04
C SER A 219 -23.29 1.53 -5.15
N PHE A 220 -22.47 0.80 -5.91
CA PHE A 220 -22.92 -0.12 -6.96
C PHE A 220 -23.72 -1.30 -6.42
N GLY A 221 -23.26 -1.92 -5.32
CA GLY A 221 -23.94 -3.06 -4.70
C GLY A 221 -25.35 -2.74 -4.21
N VAL A 222 -25.59 -1.49 -3.77
CA VAL A 222 -26.89 -1.06 -3.24
C VAL A 222 -27.87 -0.63 -4.35
N HIS A 223 -27.38 -0.03 -5.44
CA HIS A 223 -28.21 0.58 -6.49
C HIS A 223 -28.39 -0.29 -7.74
N GLY A 224 -27.52 -1.27 -8.00
CA GLY A 224 -27.54 -2.07 -9.22
C GLY A 224 -28.26 -3.43 -9.08
N ARG A 225 -28.80 -3.94 -10.20
CA ARG A 225 -28.90 -5.40 -10.43
C ARG A 225 -27.63 -5.79 -11.20
N PRO A 226 -26.54 -6.16 -10.53
CA PRO A 226 -25.25 -6.25 -11.21
C PRO A 226 -25.22 -7.46 -12.13
N SER A 227 -24.69 -7.28 -13.35
CA SER A 227 -24.29 -8.40 -14.20
C SER A 227 -23.11 -9.15 -13.55
N LEU A 228 -22.94 -10.42 -13.91
CA LEU A 228 -21.89 -11.27 -13.32
C LEU A 228 -20.49 -10.67 -13.52
N GLN A 229 -20.28 -10.00 -14.66
CA GLN A 229 -19.09 -9.21 -15.01
C GLN A 229 -18.81 -8.05 -14.04
N HIS A 230 -19.83 -7.23 -13.74
CA HIS A 230 -19.69 -6.11 -12.80
C HIS A 230 -19.44 -6.60 -11.38
N ILE A 231 -20.06 -7.73 -10.97
CA ILE A 231 -19.77 -8.37 -9.69
C ILE A 231 -18.29 -8.76 -9.61
N LEU A 232 -17.75 -9.39 -10.66
CA LEU A 232 -16.35 -9.84 -10.70
C LEU A 232 -15.37 -8.67 -10.50
N VAL A 233 -15.52 -7.59 -11.27
CA VAL A 233 -14.67 -6.40 -11.19
C VAL A 233 -14.78 -5.71 -9.83
N THR A 234 -16.01 -5.58 -9.34
CA THR A 234 -16.27 -4.92 -8.04
C THR A 234 -15.66 -5.73 -6.90
N CYS A 235 -15.84 -7.05 -6.92
CA CYS A 235 -15.30 -7.95 -5.90
C CYS A 235 -13.76 -7.92 -5.91
N SER A 236 -13.11 -7.99 -7.08
CA SER A 236 -11.66 -7.93 -7.16
C SER A 236 -11.09 -6.61 -6.62
N ASN A 237 -11.75 -5.48 -6.91
CA ASN A 237 -11.32 -4.16 -6.43
C ASN A 237 -11.50 -4.02 -4.91
N VAL A 238 -12.61 -4.52 -4.35
CA VAL A 238 -12.86 -4.54 -2.90
C VAL A 238 -11.84 -5.40 -2.17
N CYS A 239 -11.64 -6.64 -2.64
CA CYS A 239 -10.68 -7.57 -2.04
C CYS A 239 -9.27 -6.97 -2.06
N THR A 240 -8.84 -6.41 -3.19
CA THR A 240 -7.54 -5.75 -3.32
C THR A 240 -7.41 -4.59 -2.33
N GLY A 241 -8.40 -3.71 -2.26
CA GLY A 241 -8.40 -2.57 -1.32
C GLY A 241 -8.31 -3.01 0.14
N ILE A 242 -9.07 -4.04 0.54
CA ILE A 242 -9.02 -4.60 1.89
C ILE A 242 -7.62 -5.15 2.21
N VAL A 243 -7.06 -5.95 1.30
CA VAL A 243 -5.73 -6.56 1.49
C VAL A 243 -4.65 -5.49 1.65
N ILE A 244 -4.69 -4.43 0.83
CA ILE A 244 -3.73 -3.32 0.90
C ILE A 244 -3.85 -2.59 2.25
N ILE A 245 -5.07 -2.19 2.64
CA ILE A 245 -5.32 -1.49 3.91
C ILE A 245 -4.81 -2.32 5.09
N PHE A 246 -5.15 -3.60 5.14
CA PHE A 246 -4.78 -4.49 6.24
C PHE A 246 -3.27 -4.71 6.30
N SER A 247 -2.64 -5.01 5.16
CA SER A 247 -1.20 -5.27 5.08
C SER A 247 -0.38 -4.06 5.49
N LEU A 248 -0.74 -2.87 5.01
CA LEU A 248 -0.03 -1.63 5.33
C LEU A 248 -0.24 -1.22 6.80
N ALA A 249 -1.45 -1.38 7.34
CA ALA A 249 -1.73 -1.02 8.73
C ALA A 249 -1.00 -1.96 9.72
N LEU A 250 -1.03 -3.28 9.49
CA LEU A 250 -0.35 -4.23 10.33
C LEU A 250 1.17 -4.03 10.32
N ILE A 251 1.76 -3.86 9.14
CA ILE A 251 3.21 -3.73 9.04
C ILE A 251 3.70 -2.41 9.61
N SER A 252 2.93 -1.33 9.45
CA SER A 252 3.27 -0.01 9.98
C SER A 252 3.30 0.02 11.50
N ASP A 253 2.44 -0.77 12.15
CA ASP A 253 2.37 -0.87 13.61
C ASP A 253 3.58 -1.61 14.22
N THR A 254 4.30 -2.41 13.43
CA THR A 254 5.48 -3.14 13.93
C THR A 254 6.63 -2.21 14.36
N ILE A 255 6.80 -1.07 13.70
CA ILE A 255 7.84 -0.08 14.03
C ILE A 255 7.68 0.45 15.46
N PRO A 256 6.55 1.07 15.84
CA PRO A 256 6.36 1.57 17.19
C PRO A 256 6.35 0.44 18.23
N GLU A 257 5.87 -0.76 17.89
CA GLU A 257 5.93 -1.94 18.77
C GLU A 257 7.37 -2.30 19.12
N TYR A 258 8.26 -2.46 18.13
CA TYR A 258 9.67 -2.79 18.40
C TYR A 258 10.42 -1.65 19.09
N MET A 259 10.09 -0.37 18.80
CA MET A 259 10.67 0.75 19.55
C MET A 259 10.24 0.74 21.03
N LEU A 260 8.98 0.38 21.32
CA LEU A 260 8.49 0.25 22.68
C LEU A 260 9.14 -0.96 23.39
N GLU A 261 9.34 -2.06 22.68
CA GLU A 261 10.05 -3.23 23.20
C GLU A 261 11.50 -2.91 23.58
N ILE A 262 12.21 -2.14 22.77
CA ILE A 262 13.55 -1.64 23.09
C ILE A 262 13.53 -0.80 24.37
N LYS A 263 12.56 0.12 24.51
CA LYS A 263 12.42 0.98 25.70
C LYS A 263 12.13 0.19 26.97
N THR A 264 11.21 -0.76 26.89
CA THR A 264 10.80 -1.60 28.02
C THR A 264 11.94 -2.51 28.46
N THR A 265 12.64 -3.12 27.49
CA THR A 265 13.85 -3.91 27.75
C THR A 265 14.93 -3.04 28.40
N ALA A 266 15.22 -1.86 27.86
CA ALA A 266 16.20 -0.94 28.46
C ALA A 266 15.80 -0.50 29.88
N GLY A 267 14.50 -0.27 30.12
CA GLY A 267 13.95 0.02 31.46
C GLY A 267 14.21 -1.11 32.45
N PHE A 268 13.84 -2.34 32.07
CA PHE A 268 14.07 -3.53 32.88
C PHE A 268 15.56 -3.73 33.22
N LEU A 269 16.47 -3.45 32.28
CA LEU A 269 17.90 -3.55 32.54
C LEU A 269 18.43 -2.46 33.49
N ILE A 270 17.88 -1.25 33.43
CA ILE A 270 18.21 -0.18 34.39
C ILE A 270 17.77 -0.59 35.80
N ASP A 271 16.56 -1.13 35.93
CA ASP A 271 15.97 -1.48 37.23
C ASP A 271 16.70 -2.66 37.90
N ASN A 272 17.33 -3.53 37.11
CA ASN A 272 18.10 -4.67 37.59
C ASN A 272 19.62 -4.42 37.73
N CYS A 273 20.13 -3.25 37.34
CA CYS A 273 21.56 -2.94 37.48
C CYS A 273 21.88 -2.43 38.90
N ASN A 274 22.86 -3.05 39.55
CA ASN A 274 23.39 -2.59 40.84
C ASN A 274 24.42 -1.48 40.64
N TYR A 275 24.28 -0.35 41.34
CA TYR A 275 25.10 0.88 41.21
C TYR A 275 26.55 0.77 41.71
N HIS A 276 27.12 -0.44 41.80
CA HIS A 276 28.36 -0.68 42.53
C HIS A 276 29.64 -0.24 41.81
N SER A 277 29.62 0.09 40.51
CA SER A 277 30.82 0.54 39.78
C SER A 277 30.55 1.67 38.77
N LEU A 278 31.61 2.45 38.47
CA LEU A 278 31.58 3.52 37.46
C LEU A 278 31.19 3.00 36.05
N ASN A 279 31.66 1.80 35.68
CA ASN A 279 31.28 1.17 34.41
C ASN A 279 29.79 0.86 34.35
N GLU A 280 29.17 0.46 35.47
CA GLU A 280 27.71 0.25 35.54
C GLU A 280 26.94 1.57 35.44
N LEU A 281 27.46 2.66 36.01
CA LEU A 281 26.86 3.99 35.84
C LEU A 281 26.85 4.46 34.38
N GLU A 282 27.95 4.25 33.64
CA GLU A 282 28.01 4.56 32.21
C GLU A 282 27.02 3.72 31.39
N LYS A 283 26.92 2.41 31.67
CA LYS A 283 25.91 1.54 31.04
C LYS A 283 24.50 2.02 31.31
N ILE A 284 24.18 2.37 32.56
CA ILE A 284 22.86 2.92 32.95
C ILE A 284 22.59 4.24 32.20
N MET A 285 23.59 5.12 32.04
CA MET A 285 23.42 6.34 31.25
C MET A 285 23.10 6.05 29.77
N LEU A 286 23.76 5.05 29.17
CA LEU A 286 23.46 4.62 27.80
C LEU A 286 22.04 4.02 27.69
N LEU A 287 21.65 3.15 28.61
CA LEU A 287 20.29 2.57 28.66
C LEU A 287 19.22 3.66 28.84
N LYS A 288 19.48 4.67 29.67
CA LYS A 288 18.59 5.83 29.82
C LYS A 288 18.39 6.59 28.50
N LYS A 289 19.40 6.64 27.63
CA LYS A 289 19.25 7.25 26.28
C LYS A 289 18.29 6.44 25.40
N PHE A 290 18.25 5.11 25.49
CA PHE A 290 17.25 4.30 24.78
C PHE A 290 15.83 4.58 25.30
N LYS A 291 15.65 4.60 26.63
CA LYS A 291 14.35 4.85 27.28
C LYS A 291 13.76 6.22 26.93
N LYS A 292 14.61 7.25 26.81
CA LYS A 292 14.21 8.64 26.54
C LYS A 292 13.79 8.93 25.09
N LYS A 293 14.08 8.04 24.14
CA LYS A 293 13.74 8.27 22.73
C LYS A 293 12.24 8.33 22.52
N GLU A 294 11.76 8.99 21.47
CA GLU A 294 10.33 9.01 21.15
C GLU A 294 9.96 7.80 20.28
N THR A 295 8.74 7.28 20.42
CA THR A 295 8.22 6.23 19.53
C THR A 295 7.72 6.88 18.24
N ILE A 296 8.25 6.44 17.11
CA ILE A 296 7.89 6.98 15.81
C ILE A 296 6.73 6.17 15.23
N TYR A 297 5.65 6.85 14.89
CA TYR A 297 4.53 6.27 14.16
C TYR A 297 4.56 6.72 12.70
N LEU A 298 4.32 5.78 11.78
CA LEU A 298 4.07 6.11 10.39
C LEU A 298 2.71 6.79 10.26
N THR A 299 2.69 7.86 9.48
CA THR A 299 1.50 8.69 9.27
C THR A 299 1.24 8.83 7.79
N ALA A 300 0.01 8.63 7.35
CA ALA A 300 -0.45 8.98 6.02
C ALA A 300 -0.89 10.45 5.99
N GLY A 301 -0.21 11.27 5.19
CA GLY A 301 -0.49 12.70 5.03
C GLY A 301 -0.29 13.56 6.28
N GLY A 302 0.34 13.04 7.34
CA GLY A 302 0.41 13.69 8.64
C GLY A 302 -0.92 13.70 9.43
N VAL A 303 -1.99 13.12 8.89
CA VAL A 303 -3.34 13.12 9.48
C VAL A 303 -3.66 11.78 10.09
N VAL A 304 -3.37 10.68 9.38
CA VAL A 304 -3.81 9.34 9.76
C VAL A 304 -2.62 8.55 10.30
N TYR A 305 -2.70 8.12 11.56
CA TYR A 305 -1.72 7.21 12.15
C TYR A 305 -2.01 5.76 11.74
N LEU A 306 -1.06 5.09 11.09
CA LEU A 306 -1.20 3.69 10.69
C LEU A 306 -0.89 2.77 11.87
N LYS A 307 -1.88 2.61 12.74
CA LYS A 307 -1.86 1.67 13.88
C LYS A 307 -2.85 0.54 13.63
N LYS A 308 -2.79 -0.54 14.41
CA LYS A 308 -3.84 -1.60 14.35
C LYS A 308 -5.25 -1.05 14.57
N SER A 309 -5.41 -0.02 15.42
CA SER A 309 -6.70 0.65 15.64
C SER A 309 -7.26 1.32 14.38
N PHE A 310 -6.41 1.74 13.43
CA PHE A 310 -6.84 2.32 12.16
C PHE A 310 -7.66 1.32 11.33
N ILE A 311 -7.36 0.03 11.40
CA ILE A 311 -8.11 -1.02 10.70
C ILE A 311 -9.57 -0.98 11.16
N LEU A 312 -9.80 -0.95 12.48
CA LEU A 312 -11.14 -0.90 13.04
C LEU A 312 -11.88 0.39 12.62
N SER A 313 -11.19 1.53 12.64
CA SER A 313 -11.76 2.81 12.16
C SER A 313 -12.09 2.77 10.67
N ALA A 314 -11.23 2.18 9.84
CA ALA A 314 -11.43 2.03 8.40
C ALA A 314 -12.67 1.19 8.09
N PHE A 315 -12.77 0.00 8.69
CA PHE A 315 -13.95 -0.86 8.54
C PHE A 315 -15.21 -0.22 9.12
N GLY A 316 -15.11 0.46 10.27
CA GLY A 316 -16.21 1.20 10.85
C GLY A 316 -16.74 2.30 9.92
N ALA A 317 -15.85 3.04 9.26
CA ALA A 317 -16.23 4.07 8.29
C ALA A 317 -16.93 3.47 7.05
N ILE A 318 -16.36 2.41 6.47
CA ILE A 318 -16.94 1.69 5.33
C ILE A 318 -18.33 1.15 5.68
N PHE A 319 -18.48 0.53 6.86
CA PHE A 319 -19.74 -0.04 7.32
C PHE A 319 -20.79 1.04 7.59
N THR A 320 -20.41 2.11 8.29
CA THR A 320 -21.31 3.24 8.60
C THR A 320 -21.81 3.91 7.32
N TYR A 321 -20.90 4.14 6.36
CA TYR A 321 -21.28 4.68 5.07
C TYR A 321 -22.17 3.71 4.28
N GLY A 322 -21.85 2.41 4.29
CA GLY A 322 -22.68 1.38 3.68
C GLY A 322 -24.11 1.38 4.23
N LEU A 323 -24.27 1.45 5.56
CA LEU A 323 -25.58 1.57 6.20
C LEU A 323 -26.30 2.87 5.83
N LEU A 324 -25.58 3.99 5.77
CA LEU A 324 -26.15 5.27 5.39
C LEU A 324 -26.66 5.26 3.94
N VAL A 325 -25.91 4.65 3.02
CA VAL A 325 -26.33 4.46 1.63
C VAL A 325 -27.53 3.51 1.53
N LEU A 326 -27.58 2.45 2.32
CA LEU A 326 -28.73 1.53 2.39
C LEU A 326 -30.00 2.22 2.91
N ASN A 327 -29.87 3.10 3.91
CA ASN A 327 -31.00 3.79 4.54
C ASN A 327 -31.50 5.00 3.75
N LEU A 328 -30.70 5.56 2.83
CA LEU A 328 -31.09 6.66 1.95
C LEU A 328 -31.84 6.19 0.68
N LYS A 329 -32.19 4.90 0.62
CA LYS A 329 -32.94 4.26 -0.46
C LYS A 329 -34.41 4.13 -0.11
#